data_AF-A0A6J3C9L3-F1
#
_entry.id   AF-A0A6J3C9L3-F1
#
_cell.length_a   1.000
_cell.length_b   1.000
_cell.length_c   1.000
_cell.angle_alpha   90.00
_cell.angle_beta   90.00
_cell.angle_gamma   90.00
#
_symmetry.space_group_name_H-M   'P 1'
#
loop_
_entity.id
_entity.type
_entity.pdbx_description
1 polymer ?
#
loop_
_entity_poly.entity_id
_entity_poly.type
_entity_poly.pdbx_seq_one_letter_code
_entity_poly.pdbx_strand_id
1 'polypeptide(L)'
;MKNSLSPAASKNQTKPNSANKLNKSGKKTSPDKKGRQESMDKFVKKTEKPEVKQKPPIDPAAKKSAQELAEKMRRAEDQMRQRKEEEKAKKKEKTARLQAYLKEWQKVKDDLELEDHKIIPKGTPVEIEGIPQKHFGDFLSVLEFVSIYADVLKVKDVFHNELDLETFRKALTIEEHANLFSDLVQMFLTTIFSLQEDEAEEYNENKGIQESTEVKKEDTEIGMNTAVELATKASKWSQTYLGTPLSKLPLDATTVSEVLR
;
A
#
# COMPACT_ATOMS: atom_id res chain seq x y z
N MET A 1 -15.62 17.02 50.39
CA MET A 1 -14.53 17.55 51.25
C MET A 1 -13.37 16.55 51.27
N LYS A 2 -12.15 17.05 51.01
CA LYS A 2 -10.80 16.42 51.06
C LYS A 2 -10.47 15.47 49.87
N ASN A 3 -9.87 15.96 48.77
CA ASN A 3 -8.44 16.26 48.48
C ASN A 3 -7.54 15.00 48.60
N SER A 4 -7.15 14.34 47.50
CA SER A 4 -6.09 14.66 46.50
C SER A 4 -4.67 14.24 46.92
N LEU A 5 -4.01 13.41 46.10
CA LEU A 5 -2.62 13.55 45.65
C LEU A 5 -2.27 12.44 44.64
N SER A 6 -1.88 12.84 43.42
CA SER A 6 -1.14 12.04 42.42
C SER A 6 0.38 11.99 42.79
N PRO A 7 1.28 11.25 42.10
CA PRO A 7 1.69 11.58 40.71
C PRO A 7 2.22 10.45 39.77
N ALA A 8 2.27 10.82 38.48
CA ALA A 8 3.24 10.49 37.41
C ALA A 8 3.40 9.02 36.92
N ALA A 9 2.95 8.66 35.70
CA ALA A 9 3.50 8.95 34.36
C ALA A 9 4.74 8.09 33.97
N SER A 10 4.59 7.16 33.02
CA SER A 10 5.39 7.12 31.78
C SER A 10 5.02 5.98 30.82
N LYS A 11 5.12 6.33 29.53
CA LYS A 11 4.84 5.60 28.28
C LYS A 11 5.75 4.38 28.06
N ASN A 12 5.30 3.43 27.22
CA ASN A 12 6.09 2.66 26.24
C ASN A 12 5.13 1.73 25.47
N GLN A 13 4.67 2.02 24.25
CA GLN A 13 5.34 1.94 22.93
C GLN A 13 6.22 0.70 22.73
N THR A 14 5.66 -0.28 22.00
CA THR A 14 6.35 -1.44 21.43
C THR A 14 6.45 -1.30 19.92
N LYS A 15 7.67 -1.09 19.40
CA LYS A 15 8.12 -1.56 18.08
C LYS A 15 9.53 -2.16 18.22
N PRO A 16 9.89 -3.15 17.39
CA PRO A 16 11.05 -4.00 17.60
C PRO A 16 12.30 -3.45 16.92
N ASN A 17 13.49 -3.73 17.47
CA ASN A 17 14.71 -3.71 16.68
C ASN A 17 15.85 -4.57 17.26
N SER A 18 16.37 -5.42 16.37
CA SER A 18 17.78 -5.77 16.11
C SER A 18 18.75 -6.23 17.22
N ALA A 19 19.25 -7.46 17.00
CA ALA A 19 20.65 -7.93 17.10
C ALA A 19 21.47 -7.71 18.39
N ASN A 20 21.91 -8.80 19.04
CA ASN A 20 23.25 -9.40 18.79
C ASN A 20 23.52 -10.67 19.64
N LYS A 21 24.32 -11.57 19.06
CA LYS A 21 25.31 -12.48 19.69
C LYS A 21 24.88 -13.46 20.80
N LEU A 22 24.95 -14.75 20.47
CA LEU A 22 25.51 -15.75 21.37
C LEU A 22 26.43 -16.74 20.62
N ASN A 23 27.54 -17.02 21.29
CA ASN A 23 28.75 -17.68 20.82
C ASN A 23 28.68 -19.22 20.96
N LYS A 24 29.26 -19.91 19.97
CA LYS A 24 30.32 -20.92 20.13
C LYS A 24 30.16 -22.03 21.19
N SER A 25 29.80 -23.25 20.74
CA SER A 25 30.40 -24.56 21.08
C SER A 25 29.63 -25.65 20.32
N GLY A 26 30.16 -26.73 19.76
CA GLY A 26 31.51 -27.25 19.61
C GLY A 26 31.43 -28.52 18.74
N LYS A 27 32.61 -29.10 18.47
CA LYS A 27 32.84 -30.48 18.00
C LYS A 27 32.69 -30.75 16.49
N LYS A 28 33.84 -30.61 15.83
CA LYS A 28 34.23 -31.27 14.58
C LYS A 28 34.22 -32.80 14.77
N THR A 29 33.67 -33.52 13.80
CA THR A 29 34.00 -34.92 13.49
C THR A 29 34.16 -35.05 11.99
N SER A 30 35.41 -35.14 11.55
CA SER A 30 35.81 -35.37 10.15
C SER A 30 35.55 -36.82 9.74
N PRO A 31 34.92 -37.08 8.58
CA PRO A 31 35.07 -38.35 7.90
C PRO A 31 36.29 -38.31 6.96
N ASP A 32 36.90 -39.47 6.76
CA ASP A 32 37.87 -39.77 5.70
C ASP A 32 39.32 -39.27 5.84
N LYS A 33 40.02 -39.87 6.80
CA LYS A 33 41.37 -40.38 6.56
C LYS A 33 41.28 -41.73 5.82
N LYS A 34 41.27 -41.71 4.49
CA LYS A 34 41.67 -42.85 3.67
C LYS A 34 41.98 -42.39 2.24
N GLY A 35 43.17 -42.70 1.75
CA GLY A 35 43.48 -42.60 0.32
C GLY A 35 44.07 -41.28 -0.17
N ARG A 36 45.10 -40.76 0.50
CA ARG A 36 46.08 -39.93 -0.23
C ARG A 36 46.91 -40.89 -1.08
N GLN A 37 46.46 -41.11 -2.32
CA GLN A 37 47.22 -41.84 -3.32
C GLN A 37 48.47 -41.01 -3.62
N GLU A 38 49.59 -41.43 -3.05
CA GLU A 38 50.90 -40.85 -3.35
C GLU A 38 51.23 -41.17 -4.81
N SER A 39 51.52 -40.12 -5.58
CA SER A 39 51.94 -40.24 -6.98
C SER A 39 53.15 -41.17 -7.08
N MET A 40 53.13 -42.08 -8.06
CA MET A 40 54.20 -43.03 -8.39
C MET A 40 55.54 -42.38 -8.79
N ASP A 41 55.67 -41.06 -8.66
CA ASP A 41 56.87 -40.27 -9.00
C ASP A 41 58.01 -40.39 -7.98
N LYS A 42 57.79 -41.02 -6.82
CA LYS A 42 58.82 -41.16 -5.76
C LYS A 42 59.55 -42.51 -5.70
N PHE A 43 59.16 -43.51 -6.51
CA PHE A 43 59.80 -44.83 -6.51
C PHE A 43 60.72 -45.12 -7.71
N VAL A 44 60.83 -44.20 -8.68
CA VAL A 44 61.69 -44.39 -9.87
C VAL A 44 63.07 -43.75 -9.72
N LYS A 45 63.33 -42.97 -8.65
CA LYS A 45 64.54 -42.12 -8.56
C LYS A 45 65.64 -42.61 -7.63
N LYS A 46 65.74 -43.92 -7.37
CA LYS A 46 66.80 -44.46 -6.50
C LYS A 46 67.25 -45.88 -6.81
N THR A 47 67.64 -46.12 -8.06
CA THR A 47 68.58 -47.19 -8.44
C THR A 47 69.16 -46.80 -9.78
N GLU A 48 70.41 -46.34 -9.80
CA GLU A 48 71.42 -46.63 -10.83
C GLU A 48 72.69 -45.83 -10.52
N LYS A 49 73.68 -46.53 -9.98
CA LYS A 49 75.10 -46.13 -10.02
C LYS A 49 75.69 -46.59 -11.36
N PRO A 50 76.74 -45.91 -11.86
CA PRO A 50 77.12 -45.97 -13.26
C PRO A 50 77.99 -47.18 -13.57
N GLU A 51 77.57 -48.02 -14.51
CA GLU A 51 78.46 -48.96 -15.20
C GLU A 51 78.90 -48.38 -16.55
N VAL A 52 80.21 -48.27 -16.69
CA VAL A 52 80.94 -47.88 -17.90
C VAL A 52 80.82 -48.99 -18.93
N LYS A 53 79.96 -48.84 -19.94
CA LYS A 53 80.04 -49.60 -21.20
C LYS A 53 79.70 -48.71 -22.40
N GLN A 54 80.76 -48.40 -23.15
CA GLN A 54 80.86 -48.38 -24.61
C GLN A 54 79.82 -47.56 -25.38
N LYS A 55 80.26 -46.41 -25.93
CA LYS A 55 79.58 -45.66 -26.99
C LYS A 55 79.46 -46.53 -28.26
N PRO A 56 78.26 -46.87 -28.75
CA PRO A 56 78.05 -47.18 -30.15
C PRO A 56 77.79 -45.86 -30.92
N PRO A 57 77.96 -45.84 -32.25
CA PRO A 57 77.82 -44.63 -33.05
C PRO A 57 76.38 -44.12 -32.98
N ILE A 58 76.22 -42.82 -32.75
CA ILE A 58 74.94 -42.13 -32.76
C ILE A 58 74.42 -42.14 -34.20
N ASP A 59 73.43 -42.97 -34.47
CA ASP A 59 72.72 -43.00 -35.73
C ASP A 59 71.74 -41.78 -35.78
N PRO A 60 71.86 -40.85 -36.75
CA PRO A 60 71.06 -39.63 -36.81
C PRO A 60 69.55 -39.87 -37.05
N ALA A 61 69.13 -41.11 -37.29
CA ALA A 61 67.73 -41.51 -37.47
C ALA A 61 66.96 -41.69 -36.15
N ALA A 62 67.60 -42.18 -35.07
CA ALA A 62 66.94 -42.44 -33.79
C ALA A 62 66.60 -41.14 -33.02
N LYS A 63 67.42 -40.09 -33.18
CA LYS A 63 67.14 -38.76 -32.61
C LYS A 63 65.95 -38.07 -33.27
N LYS A 64 65.73 -38.29 -34.58
CA LYS A 64 64.58 -37.73 -35.31
C LYS A 64 63.26 -38.38 -34.85
N SER A 65 63.24 -39.69 -34.64
CA SER A 65 62.04 -40.41 -34.16
C SER A 65 61.65 -40.04 -32.72
N ALA A 66 62.63 -39.88 -31.82
CA ALA A 66 62.38 -39.43 -30.45
C ALA A 66 61.87 -37.97 -30.40
N GLN A 67 62.40 -37.11 -31.28
CA GLN A 67 61.96 -35.72 -31.41
C GLN A 67 60.54 -35.62 -31.99
N GLU A 68 60.19 -36.46 -32.97
CA GLU A 68 58.86 -36.53 -33.56
C GLU A 68 57.80 -37.07 -32.57
N LEU A 69 58.15 -38.05 -31.74
CA LEU A 69 57.27 -38.56 -30.68
C LEU A 69 57.03 -37.52 -29.58
N ALA A 70 58.07 -36.78 -29.18
CA ALA A 70 57.95 -35.68 -28.22
C ALA A 70 57.11 -34.52 -28.78
N GLU A 71 57.26 -34.21 -30.06
CA GLU A 71 56.44 -33.19 -30.73
C GLU A 71 54.98 -33.61 -30.87
N LYS A 72 54.72 -34.90 -31.16
CA LYS A 72 53.36 -35.46 -31.18
C LYS A 72 52.70 -35.46 -29.80
N MET A 73 53.46 -35.75 -28.73
CA MET A 73 52.96 -35.61 -27.36
C MET A 73 52.66 -34.16 -26.98
N ARG A 74 53.51 -33.22 -27.37
CA ARG A 74 53.27 -31.78 -27.13
C ARG A 74 52.01 -31.29 -27.84
N ARG A 75 51.80 -31.69 -29.10
CA ARG A 75 50.57 -31.37 -29.85
C ARG A 75 49.32 -32.01 -29.23
N ALA A 76 49.42 -33.22 -28.69
CA ALA A 76 48.30 -33.87 -28.01
C ALA A 76 47.96 -33.20 -26.65
N GLU A 77 48.98 -32.77 -25.90
CA GLU A 77 48.82 -32.01 -24.66
C GLU A 77 48.19 -30.64 -24.91
N ASP A 78 48.64 -29.93 -25.95
CA ASP A 78 48.09 -28.65 -26.38
C ASP A 78 46.61 -28.78 -26.81
N GLN A 79 46.25 -29.85 -27.53
CA GLN A 79 44.85 -30.12 -27.91
C GLN A 79 43.96 -30.46 -26.70
N MET A 80 44.46 -31.22 -25.74
CA MET A 80 43.73 -31.53 -24.50
C MET A 80 43.54 -30.28 -23.63
N ARG A 81 44.54 -29.41 -23.60
CA ARG A 81 44.47 -28.13 -22.91
C ARG A 81 43.47 -27.19 -23.58
N GLN A 82 43.46 -27.11 -24.91
CA GLN A 82 42.47 -26.33 -25.67
C GLN A 82 41.03 -26.83 -25.41
N ARG A 83 40.78 -28.14 -25.46
CA ARG A 83 39.43 -28.68 -25.17
C ARG A 83 38.97 -28.38 -23.74
N LYS A 84 39.86 -28.46 -22.76
CA LYS A 84 39.58 -28.14 -21.35
C LYS A 84 39.33 -26.64 -21.14
N GLU A 85 40.05 -25.79 -21.87
CA GLU A 85 39.86 -24.35 -21.85
C GLU A 85 38.53 -23.94 -22.52
N GLU A 86 38.17 -24.57 -23.63
CA GLU A 86 36.87 -24.38 -24.30
C GLU A 86 35.68 -24.82 -23.43
N GLU A 87 35.77 -25.98 -22.76
CA GLU A 87 34.71 -26.45 -21.87
C GLU A 87 34.54 -25.52 -20.65
N LYS A 88 35.67 -25.05 -20.09
CA LYS A 88 35.68 -24.07 -19.00
C LYS A 88 35.11 -22.72 -19.45
N ALA A 89 35.39 -22.29 -20.68
CA ALA A 89 34.83 -21.08 -21.27
C ALA A 89 33.31 -21.20 -21.45
N LYS A 90 32.82 -22.31 -22.02
CA LYS A 90 31.38 -22.60 -22.18
C LYS A 90 30.66 -22.63 -20.83
N LYS A 91 31.26 -23.20 -19.79
CA LYS A 91 30.68 -23.22 -18.44
C LYS A 91 30.62 -21.83 -17.81
N LYS A 92 31.67 -21.02 -17.97
CA LYS A 92 31.70 -19.63 -17.52
C LYS A 92 30.66 -18.77 -18.23
N GLU A 93 30.52 -18.93 -19.54
CA GLU A 93 29.53 -18.21 -20.35
C GLU A 93 28.09 -18.53 -19.92
N LYS A 94 27.76 -19.82 -19.76
CA LYS A 94 26.43 -20.23 -19.24
C LYS A 94 26.16 -19.65 -17.86
N THR A 95 27.16 -19.64 -16.98
CA THR A 95 27.04 -19.07 -15.64
C THR A 95 26.86 -17.56 -15.68
N ALA A 96 27.60 -16.86 -16.54
CA ALA A 96 27.50 -15.42 -16.73
C ALA A 96 26.14 -15.00 -17.31
N ARG A 97 25.61 -15.76 -18.27
CA ARG A 97 24.27 -15.55 -18.83
C ARG A 97 23.18 -15.72 -17.79
N LEU A 98 23.27 -16.77 -16.97
CA LEU A 98 22.33 -16.98 -15.86
C LEU A 98 22.41 -15.86 -14.82
N GLN A 99 23.62 -15.41 -14.48
CA GLN A 99 23.82 -14.29 -13.55
C GLN A 99 23.30 -12.96 -14.12
N ALA A 100 23.45 -12.71 -15.43
CA ALA A 100 22.89 -11.53 -16.07
C ALA A 100 21.36 -11.54 -16.04
N TYR A 101 20.74 -12.70 -16.34
CA TYR A 101 19.30 -12.87 -16.24
C TYR A 101 18.79 -12.66 -14.80
N LEU A 102 19.46 -13.24 -13.80
CA LEU A 102 19.08 -13.05 -12.40
C LEU A 102 19.23 -11.60 -11.94
N LYS A 103 20.26 -10.88 -12.41
CA LYS A 103 20.44 -9.46 -12.10
C LYS A 103 19.33 -8.60 -12.71
N GLU A 104 18.92 -8.90 -13.95
CA GLU A 104 17.83 -8.19 -14.61
C GLU A 104 16.49 -8.49 -13.93
N TRP A 105 16.29 -9.72 -13.46
CA TRP A 105 15.12 -10.13 -12.69
C TRP A 105 15.06 -9.47 -11.30
N GLN A 106 16.21 -9.28 -10.65
CA GLN A 106 16.30 -8.66 -9.32
C GLN A 106 16.31 -7.13 -9.37
N LYS A 107 16.39 -6.54 -10.56
CA LYS A 107 16.32 -5.10 -10.73
C LYS A 107 14.95 -4.61 -10.29
N VAL A 108 14.91 -3.61 -9.42
CA VAL A 108 13.67 -2.91 -9.08
C VAL A 108 13.16 -2.24 -10.36
N LYS A 109 12.00 -2.68 -10.82
CA LYS A 109 11.31 -2.15 -12.00
C LYS A 109 10.09 -1.34 -11.54
N ASP A 110 9.68 -0.41 -12.38
CA ASP A 110 8.44 0.34 -12.15
C ASP A 110 7.23 -0.60 -12.32
N ASP A 111 6.12 -0.29 -11.64
CA ASP A 111 4.92 -1.12 -11.66
C ASP A 111 4.43 -1.35 -13.11
N LEU A 112 4.52 -0.32 -13.95
CA LEU A 112 4.13 -0.38 -15.37
C LEU A 112 5.04 -1.25 -16.25
N GLU A 113 6.26 -1.57 -15.81
CA GLU A 113 7.24 -2.36 -16.57
C GLU A 113 7.19 -3.87 -16.21
N LEU A 114 6.31 -4.25 -15.28
CA LEU A 114 6.09 -5.63 -14.89
C LEU A 114 5.23 -6.36 -15.92
N GLU A 115 5.67 -7.56 -16.32
CA GLU A 115 4.97 -8.39 -17.31
C GLU A 115 3.90 -9.31 -16.68
N ASP A 116 3.78 -9.33 -15.35
CA ASP A 116 2.88 -10.19 -14.58
C ASP A 116 1.56 -9.51 -14.18
N HIS A 117 1.21 -8.41 -14.86
CA HIS A 117 -0.06 -7.72 -14.64
C HIS A 117 -1.23 -8.66 -14.83
N LYS A 118 -2.06 -8.74 -13.79
CA LYS A 118 -3.35 -9.42 -13.86
C LYS A 118 -4.41 -8.43 -14.28
N ILE A 119 -5.31 -8.88 -15.14
CA ILE A 119 -6.49 -8.10 -15.49
C ILE A 119 -7.28 -7.84 -14.20
N ILE A 120 -7.58 -6.56 -13.93
CA ILE A 120 -8.43 -6.17 -12.82
C ILE A 120 -9.77 -6.91 -12.99
N PRO A 121 -10.25 -7.63 -11.96
CA PRO A 121 -11.55 -8.29 -12.03
C PRO A 121 -12.62 -7.27 -12.41
N LYS A 122 -13.55 -7.66 -13.30
CA LYS A 122 -14.70 -6.79 -13.60
C LYS A 122 -15.48 -6.57 -12.31
N GLY A 123 -15.66 -5.30 -11.93
CA GLY A 123 -16.46 -4.95 -10.76
C GLY A 123 -17.89 -5.43 -10.93
N THR A 124 -18.42 -6.11 -9.93
CA THR A 124 -19.84 -6.46 -9.86
C THR A 124 -20.61 -5.22 -9.41
N PRO A 125 -21.61 -4.75 -10.18
CA PRO A 125 -22.47 -3.66 -9.72
C PRO A 125 -23.14 -4.02 -8.39
N VAL A 126 -23.10 -3.09 -7.44
CA VAL A 126 -23.84 -3.23 -6.18
C VAL A 126 -25.26 -2.73 -6.44
N GLU A 127 -26.21 -3.65 -6.47
CA GLU A 127 -27.62 -3.33 -6.63
C GLU A 127 -28.26 -3.14 -5.25
N ILE A 128 -28.69 -1.91 -4.95
CA ILE A 128 -29.52 -1.61 -3.80
C ILE A 128 -30.97 -1.56 -4.29
N GLU A 129 -31.82 -2.45 -3.78
CA GLU A 129 -33.22 -2.52 -4.18
C GLU A 129 -33.94 -1.18 -3.93
N GLY A 130 -34.65 -0.68 -4.94
CA GLY A 130 -35.40 0.59 -4.86
C GLY A 130 -34.56 1.86 -5.11
N ILE A 131 -33.23 1.77 -5.19
CA ILE A 131 -32.35 2.90 -5.51
C ILE A 131 -31.76 2.72 -6.92
N PRO A 132 -32.04 3.64 -7.88
CA PRO A 132 -31.44 3.58 -9.20
C PRO A 132 -29.91 3.70 -9.16
N GLN A 133 -29.19 2.95 -10.01
CA GLN A 133 -27.72 2.94 -10.05
C GLN A 133 -27.09 4.34 -10.23
N LYS A 134 -27.79 5.23 -10.95
CA LYS A 134 -27.37 6.62 -11.14
C LYS A 134 -27.25 7.42 -9.83
N HIS A 135 -27.98 7.05 -8.79
CA HIS A 135 -28.02 7.73 -7.49
C HIS A 135 -27.30 6.94 -6.39
N PHE A 136 -26.64 5.83 -6.72
CA PHE A 136 -25.91 5.03 -5.74
C PHE A 136 -24.78 5.83 -5.07
N GLY A 137 -24.07 6.66 -5.84
CA GLY A 137 -23.06 7.57 -5.31
C GLY A 137 -23.66 8.58 -4.34
N ASP A 138 -24.71 9.29 -4.75
CA ASP A 138 -25.41 10.28 -3.92
C ASP A 138 -25.93 9.64 -2.61
N PHE A 139 -26.49 8.44 -2.72
CA PHE A 139 -26.97 7.67 -1.57
C PHE A 139 -25.86 7.40 -0.55
N LEU A 140 -24.69 6.92 -1.01
CA LEU A 140 -23.56 6.70 -0.11
C LEU A 140 -22.99 8.00 0.45
N SER A 141 -22.93 9.07 -0.35
CA SER A 141 -22.44 10.37 0.08
C SER A 141 -23.28 10.94 1.24
N VAL A 142 -24.61 10.85 1.15
CA VAL A 142 -25.50 11.31 2.23
C VAL A 142 -25.35 10.42 3.47
N LEU A 143 -25.26 9.10 3.28
CA LEU A 143 -25.07 8.16 4.40
C LEU A 143 -23.74 8.42 5.13
N GLU A 144 -22.66 8.62 4.38
CA GLU A 144 -21.34 8.97 4.92
C GLU A 144 -21.37 10.33 5.61
N PHE A 145 -22.02 11.34 5.01
CA PHE A 145 -22.18 12.65 5.63
C PHE A 145 -22.87 12.55 7.00
N VAL A 146 -23.98 11.84 7.09
CA VAL A 146 -24.70 11.66 8.36
C VAL A 146 -23.82 10.92 9.39
N SER A 147 -23.05 9.93 8.95
CA SER A 147 -22.12 9.21 9.83
C SER A 147 -20.97 10.08 10.33
N ILE A 148 -20.39 10.93 9.47
CA ILE A 148 -19.26 11.81 9.82
C ILE A 148 -19.72 12.91 10.78
N TYR A 149 -20.89 13.50 10.54
CA TYR A 149 -21.42 14.62 11.32
C TYR A 149 -22.46 14.17 12.36
N ALA A 150 -22.41 12.91 12.79
CA ALA A 150 -23.43 12.31 13.65
C ALA A 150 -23.63 13.06 14.98
N ASP A 151 -22.55 13.60 15.56
CA ASP A 151 -22.59 14.38 16.79
C ASP A 151 -23.23 15.77 16.59
N VAL A 152 -22.93 16.43 15.46
CA VAL A 152 -23.49 17.75 15.12
C VAL A 152 -24.97 17.64 14.78
N LEU A 153 -25.33 16.62 14.01
CA LEU A 153 -26.70 16.31 13.61
C LEU A 153 -27.54 15.71 14.76
N LYS A 154 -26.91 15.35 15.88
CA LYS A 154 -27.55 14.68 17.03
C LYS A 154 -28.35 13.44 16.61
N VAL A 155 -27.75 12.62 15.73
CA VAL A 155 -28.42 11.44 15.10
C VAL A 155 -29.05 10.51 16.13
N LYS A 156 -28.40 10.34 17.30
CA LYS A 156 -28.89 9.49 18.39
C LYS A 156 -30.19 10.02 19.03
N ASP A 157 -30.43 11.31 19.00
CA ASP A 157 -31.67 11.90 19.54
C ASP A 157 -32.87 11.62 18.61
N VAL A 158 -32.60 11.47 17.30
CA VAL A 158 -33.63 11.25 16.27
C VAL A 158 -33.88 9.75 16.05
N PHE A 159 -32.83 9.00 15.73
CA PHE A 159 -32.97 7.59 15.32
C PHE A 159 -32.70 6.59 16.46
N HIS A 160 -32.33 7.06 17.66
CA HIS A 160 -31.92 6.27 18.84
C HIS A 160 -30.63 5.44 18.64
N ASN A 161 -30.38 5.00 17.40
CA ASN A 161 -29.20 4.29 16.91
C ASN A 161 -28.54 5.09 15.78
N GLU A 162 -27.46 4.56 15.21
CA GLU A 162 -26.82 5.11 14.01
C GLU A 162 -27.70 4.86 12.76
N LEU A 163 -27.55 5.72 11.75
CA LEU A 163 -28.26 5.58 10.48
C LEU A 163 -27.61 4.47 9.64
N ASP A 164 -28.17 3.27 9.70
CA ASP A 164 -27.72 2.13 8.89
C ASP A 164 -28.13 2.24 7.42
N LEU A 165 -27.41 1.54 6.53
CA LEU A 165 -27.70 1.50 5.09
C LEU A 165 -29.14 1.05 4.79
N GLU A 166 -29.61 -0.01 5.45
CA GLU A 166 -30.96 -0.54 5.22
C GLU A 166 -32.04 0.42 5.77
N THR A 167 -31.75 1.09 6.88
CA THR A 167 -32.62 2.09 7.50
C THR A 167 -32.76 3.32 6.60
N PHE A 168 -31.66 3.82 6.06
CA PHE A 168 -31.66 4.94 5.12
C PHE A 168 -32.32 4.58 3.78
N ARG A 169 -32.05 3.38 3.25
CA ARG A 169 -32.73 2.86 2.06
C ARG A 169 -34.26 2.81 2.26
N LYS A 170 -34.72 2.28 3.40
CA LYS A 170 -36.16 2.24 3.73
C LYS A 170 -36.76 3.63 3.81
N ALA A 171 -36.05 4.59 4.40
CA ALA A 171 -36.49 5.98 4.45
C ALA A 171 -36.82 6.54 3.05
N LEU A 172 -35.97 6.26 2.06
CA LEU A 172 -36.14 6.77 0.69
C LEU A 172 -37.16 5.99 -0.16
N THR A 173 -37.41 4.72 0.15
CA THR A 173 -38.23 3.83 -0.69
C THR A 173 -39.66 3.66 -0.17
N ILE A 174 -39.90 3.88 1.11
CA ILE A 174 -41.23 3.71 1.72
C ILE A 174 -42.02 5.02 1.62
N GLU A 175 -43.13 4.99 0.89
CA GLU A 175 -44.05 6.12 0.75
C GLU A 175 -45.04 6.19 1.94
N GLU A 176 -44.55 6.65 3.08
CA GLU A 176 -45.37 6.94 4.26
C GLU A 176 -45.09 8.37 4.76
N HIS A 177 -46.15 9.08 5.14
CA HIS A 177 -46.09 10.52 5.46
C HIS A 177 -45.33 10.83 6.76
N ALA A 178 -45.33 9.90 7.73
CA ALA A 178 -44.58 9.99 8.99
C ALA A 178 -43.44 8.96 9.02
N ASN A 179 -42.71 8.84 7.91
CA ASN A 179 -41.60 7.90 7.80
C ASN A 179 -40.27 8.50 8.28
N LEU A 180 -39.24 7.66 8.32
CA LEU A 180 -37.86 8.05 8.66
C LEU A 180 -37.27 9.14 7.75
N PHE A 181 -37.78 9.31 6.53
CA PHE A 181 -37.31 10.38 5.66
C PHE A 181 -37.78 11.74 6.16
N SER A 182 -39.02 11.82 6.66
CA SER A 182 -39.50 13.01 7.35
C SER A 182 -38.59 13.35 8.53
N ASP A 183 -38.29 12.38 9.41
CA ASP A 183 -37.41 12.58 10.56
C ASP A 183 -36.00 13.02 10.14
N LEU A 184 -35.48 12.48 9.03
CA LEU A 184 -34.19 12.86 8.46
C LEU A 184 -34.17 14.32 8.00
N VAL A 185 -35.20 14.77 7.28
CA VAL A 185 -35.32 16.17 6.85
C VAL A 185 -35.47 17.09 8.05
N GLN A 186 -36.27 16.68 9.05
CA GLN A 186 -36.45 17.43 10.29
C GLN A 186 -35.10 17.60 11.01
N MET A 187 -34.33 16.53 11.17
CA MET A 187 -32.98 16.56 11.76
C MET A 187 -32.05 17.56 11.05
N PHE A 188 -32.02 17.54 9.71
CA PHE A 188 -31.21 18.48 8.94
C PHE A 188 -31.64 19.93 9.16
N LEU A 189 -32.94 20.22 9.06
CA LEU A 189 -33.47 21.58 9.23
C LEU A 189 -33.25 22.09 10.67
N THR A 190 -33.50 21.27 11.68
CA THR A 190 -33.23 21.64 13.09
C THR A 190 -31.76 21.95 13.31
N THR A 191 -30.86 21.17 12.71
CA THR A 191 -29.41 21.42 12.81
C THR A 191 -29.04 22.72 12.10
N ILE A 192 -29.56 22.97 10.89
CA ILE A 192 -29.33 24.20 10.14
C ILE A 192 -29.79 25.42 10.95
N PHE A 193 -30.99 25.38 11.53
CA PHE A 193 -31.50 26.49 12.34
C PHE A 193 -30.69 26.71 13.61
N SER A 194 -30.24 25.63 14.27
CA SER A 194 -29.37 25.75 15.45
C SER A 194 -28.05 26.43 15.09
N LEU A 195 -27.41 26.02 14.00
CA LEU A 195 -26.15 26.62 13.53
C LEU A 195 -26.31 28.09 13.09
N GLN A 196 -27.45 28.44 12.48
CA GLN A 196 -27.75 29.83 12.13
C GLN A 196 -28.00 30.71 13.35
N GLU A 197 -28.63 30.17 14.39
CA GLU A 197 -28.80 30.88 15.66
C GLU A 197 -27.45 31.09 16.36
N ASP A 198 -26.61 30.06 16.42
CA ASP A 198 -25.25 30.15 16.98
C ASP A 198 -24.40 31.20 16.24
N GLU A 199 -24.43 31.22 14.89
CA GLU A 199 -23.72 32.21 14.07
C GLU A 199 -24.24 33.65 14.31
N ALA A 200 -25.56 33.82 14.46
CA ALA A 200 -26.16 35.11 14.75
C ALA A 200 -25.81 35.63 16.15
N GLU A 201 -25.76 34.74 17.15
CA GLU A 201 -25.32 35.06 18.51
C GLU A 201 -23.85 35.51 18.52
N GLU A 202 -22.96 34.76 17.86
CA GLU A 202 -21.54 35.14 17.74
C GLU A 202 -21.36 36.50 17.05
N TYR A 203 -22.12 36.78 15.99
CA TYR A 203 -22.10 38.07 15.30
C TYR A 203 -22.46 39.24 16.22
N ASN A 204 -23.52 39.04 17.03
CA ASN A 204 -24.03 40.06 17.93
C ASN A 204 -23.10 40.32 19.12
N GLU A 205 -22.49 39.26 19.66
CA GLU A 205 -21.52 39.36 20.76
C GLU A 205 -20.21 40.02 20.31
N ASN A 206 -19.72 39.70 19.11
CA ASN A 206 -18.44 40.19 18.61
C ASN A 206 -18.52 41.56 17.87
N LYS A 207 -19.69 42.20 17.76
CA LYS A 207 -19.89 43.48 17.06
C LYS A 207 -19.31 43.52 15.64
N GLY A 208 -19.46 42.43 14.89
CA GLY A 208 -18.99 42.31 13.51
C GLY A 208 -17.81 41.35 13.39
N ILE A 209 -18.00 40.33 12.56
CA ILE A 209 -17.00 39.31 12.26
C ILE A 209 -15.77 39.96 11.62
N GLN A 210 -14.58 39.63 12.15
CA GLN A 210 -13.34 39.77 11.39
C GLN A 210 -13.49 38.91 10.15
N GLU A 211 -13.66 39.56 9.00
CA GLU A 211 -13.74 38.96 7.68
C GLU A 211 -12.58 37.97 7.49
N SER A 212 -12.83 36.69 7.74
CA SER A 212 -11.89 35.63 7.37
C SER A 212 -11.85 35.63 5.84
N THR A 213 -10.85 36.31 5.30
CA THR A 213 -10.59 36.52 3.87
C THR A 213 -10.09 35.23 3.22
N GLU A 214 -10.81 34.12 3.40
CA GLU A 214 -10.58 32.88 2.68
C GLU A 214 -11.90 32.41 2.09
N VAL A 215 -12.42 33.21 1.15
CA VAL A 215 -13.39 32.73 0.17
C VAL A 215 -12.67 31.67 -0.68
N LYS A 216 -12.67 30.42 -0.21
CA LYS A 216 -12.44 29.28 -1.09
C LYS A 216 -13.55 29.36 -2.12
N LYS A 217 -13.17 29.60 -3.38
CA LYS A 217 -14.06 29.43 -4.52
C LYS A 217 -14.42 27.94 -4.57
N GLU A 218 -15.48 27.57 -3.87
CA GLU A 218 -16.16 26.32 -4.11
C GLU A 218 -16.91 26.48 -5.43
N ASP A 219 -16.59 25.62 -6.41
CA ASP A 219 -17.27 25.50 -7.70
C ASP A 219 -18.68 24.91 -7.50
N THR A 220 -19.53 25.59 -6.71
CA THR A 220 -20.98 25.34 -6.71
C THR A 220 -21.65 26.26 -7.73
N GLU A 221 -22.62 25.73 -8.49
CA GLU A 221 -23.37 26.48 -9.52
C GLU A 221 -24.04 27.76 -9.00
N ILE A 222 -24.23 27.85 -7.68
CA ILE A 222 -24.66 29.04 -6.96
C ILE A 222 -23.48 29.54 -6.13
N GLY A 223 -22.99 30.74 -6.41
CA GLY A 223 -21.92 31.35 -5.61
C GLY A 223 -22.38 31.62 -4.17
N MET A 224 -21.46 31.52 -3.21
CA MET A 224 -21.70 31.74 -1.77
C MET A 224 -22.57 32.97 -1.48
N ASN A 225 -22.28 34.11 -2.12
CA ASN A 225 -23.04 35.35 -1.94
C ASN A 225 -24.52 35.21 -2.33
N THR A 226 -24.79 34.54 -3.45
CA THR A 226 -26.16 34.30 -3.92
C THR A 226 -26.91 33.35 -2.96
N ALA A 227 -26.23 32.34 -2.42
CA ALA A 227 -26.82 31.46 -1.41
C ALA A 227 -27.21 32.24 -0.13
N VAL A 228 -26.31 33.11 0.36
CA VAL A 228 -26.56 33.96 1.53
C VAL A 228 -27.72 34.94 1.29
N GLU A 229 -27.79 35.54 0.09
CA GLU A 229 -28.90 36.43 -0.29
C GLU A 229 -30.25 35.69 -0.31
N LEU A 230 -30.29 34.49 -0.90
CA LEU A 230 -31.49 33.66 -0.96
C LEU A 230 -31.94 33.21 0.44
N ALA A 231 -31.01 32.77 1.29
CA ALA A 231 -31.30 32.41 2.68
C ALA A 231 -31.88 33.59 3.47
N THR A 232 -31.28 34.78 3.30
CA THR A 232 -31.79 36.02 3.93
C THR A 232 -33.20 36.37 3.46
N LYS A 233 -33.49 36.16 2.17
CA LYS A 233 -34.82 36.41 1.60
C LYS A 233 -35.87 35.43 2.14
N ALA A 234 -35.54 34.14 2.22
CA ALA A 234 -36.42 33.12 2.77
C ALA A 234 -36.74 33.40 4.25
N SER A 235 -35.71 33.70 5.05
CA SER A 235 -35.87 34.07 6.46
C SER A 235 -36.79 35.29 6.64
N LYS A 236 -36.57 36.37 5.86
CA LYS A 236 -37.44 37.56 5.88
C LYS A 236 -38.89 37.28 5.47
N TRP A 237 -39.10 36.35 4.54
CA TRP A 237 -40.45 36.00 4.09
C TRP A 237 -41.29 35.46 5.25
N SER A 238 -40.76 34.47 5.98
CA SER A 238 -41.45 33.88 7.14
C SER A 238 -41.81 34.95 8.19
N GLN A 239 -40.85 35.82 8.53
CA GLN A 239 -41.05 36.88 9.50
C GLN A 239 -42.08 37.93 9.04
N THR A 240 -42.13 38.25 7.74
CA THR A 240 -43.01 39.30 7.20
C THR A 240 -44.45 38.82 7.07
N TYR A 241 -44.67 37.59 6.60
CA TYR A 241 -46.00 37.08 6.29
C TYR A 241 -46.61 36.21 7.39
N LEU A 242 -45.79 35.45 8.13
CA LEU A 242 -46.24 34.59 9.23
C LEU A 242 -45.99 35.21 10.61
N GLY A 243 -45.30 36.36 10.68
CA GLY A 243 -44.98 37.04 11.94
C GLY A 243 -44.01 36.28 12.84
N THR A 244 -43.48 35.14 12.38
CA THR A 244 -42.70 34.18 13.16
C THR A 244 -41.43 33.86 12.38
N PRO A 245 -40.24 33.83 13.04
CA PRO A 245 -39.01 33.46 12.36
C PRO A 245 -39.03 31.98 11.97
N LEU A 246 -38.32 31.66 10.88
CA LEU A 246 -38.29 30.32 10.28
C LEU A 246 -37.90 29.23 11.30
N SER A 247 -36.93 29.51 12.18
CA SER A 247 -36.46 28.58 13.22
C SER A 247 -37.50 28.23 14.29
N LYS A 248 -38.55 29.06 14.44
CA LYS A 248 -39.61 28.86 15.45
C LYS A 248 -40.90 28.26 14.86
N LEU A 249 -40.93 27.97 13.56
CA LEU A 249 -42.07 27.28 12.97
C LEU A 249 -42.13 25.84 13.48
N PRO A 250 -43.34 25.28 13.68
CA PRO A 250 -43.49 23.89 14.07
C PRO A 250 -42.93 22.99 12.97
N LEU A 251 -42.04 22.08 13.36
CA LEU A 251 -41.41 21.13 12.47
C LEU A 251 -41.91 19.73 12.83
N ASP A 252 -42.86 19.24 12.05
CA ASP A 252 -43.46 17.91 12.18
C ASP A 252 -43.71 17.30 10.80
N ALA A 253 -44.13 16.03 10.76
CA ALA A 253 -44.31 15.30 9.51
C ALA A 253 -45.29 15.95 8.52
N THR A 254 -46.22 16.79 8.98
CA THR A 254 -47.19 17.49 8.13
C THR A 254 -46.73 18.89 7.71
N THR A 255 -45.80 19.51 8.44
CA THR A 255 -45.32 20.88 8.19
C THR A 255 -43.93 20.94 7.57
N VAL A 256 -43.12 19.89 7.72
CA VAL A 256 -41.71 19.85 7.28
C VAL A 256 -41.53 20.24 5.81
N SER A 257 -42.45 19.80 4.95
CA SER A 257 -42.40 20.10 3.51
C SER A 257 -42.69 21.57 3.18
N GLU A 258 -43.45 22.27 4.02
CA GLU A 258 -43.71 23.71 3.87
C GLU A 258 -42.56 24.53 4.44
N VAL A 259 -41.92 24.08 5.53
CA VAL A 259 -40.73 24.73 6.09
C VAL A 259 -39.51 24.60 5.16
N LEU A 260 -39.41 23.48 4.44
CA LEU A 260 -38.33 23.24 3.48
C LEU A 260 -38.42 24.11 2.21
N ARG A 261 -39.62 24.56 1.82
CA ARG A 261 -39.86 25.36 0.61
C ARG A 261 -39.53 26.83 0.82
#